data_AF-A0A556TYE3-F1
#
_entry.id   AF-A0A556TYE3-F1
#
_cell.length_a   1.000
_cell.length_b   1.000
_cell.length_c   1.000
_cell.angle_alpha   90.00
_cell.angle_beta   90.00
_cell.angle_gamma   90.00
#
_symmetry.space_group_name_H-M   'P 1'
#
loop_
_entity.id
_entity.type
_entity.pdbx_description
1 polymer ?
#
loop_
_entity_poly.entity_id
_entity_poly.type
_entity_poly.pdbx_seq_one_letter_code
_entity_poly.pdbx_strand_id
1 'polypeptide(L)'
;MASLSYEGCNFLRQRLVLSTLSGKKVKVRNIRSRDDNPGLRGTVLFYQPGLLYGGSVEHECNVQRSIGYYLEALIMLAPFMKYPLKAVLKGVTNDPTDPSVDLLKATAVPLMKTFGIDGEGLEIKMANRIVDSARSILNKFIPDIYIYTDHMKGVSSGKSPGFGLTLVAETVNGTFLSAEMASTPQGQGDPVLPEELGKNCAKLLLEEVYRGGCVDSTNQSSALLYMTLGQQDVSKLLLGPLSPYTIEFLRHIRDFFQIMFKIEQQKGDEDERKGGDKVLMTCVGAGYTNINKTIR
;
A
#
# COMPACT_ATOMS: atom_id res chain seq x y z
N MET A 1 4.29 -6.90 -30.33
CA MET A 1 3.94 -7.26 -28.93
C MET A 1 2.44 -7.49 -28.84
N ALA A 2 2.03 -8.63 -28.26
CA ALA A 2 0.63 -8.98 -28.11
C ALA A 2 -0.10 -7.98 -27.17
N SER A 3 -1.30 -7.55 -27.57
CA SER A 3 -2.18 -6.74 -26.73
C SER A 3 -2.86 -7.64 -25.71
N LEU A 4 -2.75 -7.30 -24.43
CA LEU A 4 -3.45 -8.02 -23.36
C LEU A 4 -4.89 -7.51 -23.27
N SER A 5 -5.85 -8.40 -23.03
CA SER A 5 -7.27 -8.07 -22.94
C SER A 5 -7.83 -8.51 -21.59
N TYR A 6 -8.52 -7.61 -20.90
CA TYR A 6 -9.17 -7.86 -19.60
C TYR A 6 -10.63 -7.43 -19.64
N GLU A 7 -11.39 -7.85 -18.65
CA GLU A 7 -12.77 -7.43 -18.44
C GLU A 7 -12.99 -6.82 -17.05
N GLY A 8 -13.96 -5.92 -16.95
CA GLY A 8 -14.40 -5.30 -15.70
C GLY A 8 -13.50 -4.17 -15.19
N CYS A 9 -14.00 -3.45 -14.18
CA CYS A 9 -13.32 -2.32 -13.54
C CYS A 9 -12.39 -2.71 -12.37
N ASN A 10 -12.44 -3.96 -11.91
CA ASN A 10 -11.62 -4.41 -10.80
C ASN A 10 -10.13 -4.35 -11.18
N PHE A 11 -9.31 -3.91 -10.22
CA PHE A 11 -7.86 -3.79 -10.37
C PHE A 11 -7.39 -2.87 -11.50
N LEU A 12 -8.24 -1.95 -11.98
CA LEU A 12 -7.93 -1.10 -13.13
C LEU A 12 -6.60 -0.35 -12.95
N ARG A 13 -6.33 0.20 -11.77
CA ARG A 13 -5.06 0.88 -11.45
C ARG A 13 -3.86 -0.05 -11.62
N GLN A 14 -3.91 -1.22 -10.99
CA GLN A 14 -2.84 -2.21 -11.02
C GLN A 14 -2.56 -2.62 -12.47
N ARG A 15 -3.61 -2.88 -13.26
CA ARG A 15 -3.48 -3.22 -14.69
C ARG A 15 -2.79 -2.12 -15.49
N LEU A 16 -3.10 -0.85 -15.20
CA LEU A 16 -2.46 0.30 -15.85
C LEU A 16 -1.00 0.45 -15.42
N VAL A 17 -0.70 0.41 -14.11
CA VAL A 17 0.67 0.49 -13.59
C VAL A 17 1.55 -0.61 -14.20
N LEU A 18 1.06 -1.87 -14.21
CA LEU A 18 1.78 -3.00 -14.81
C LEU A 18 1.94 -2.86 -16.33
N SER A 19 0.95 -2.29 -17.02
CA SER A 19 1.07 -1.96 -18.45
C SER A 19 2.14 -0.91 -18.70
N THR A 20 2.18 0.16 -17.89
CA THR A 20 3.18 1.23 -17.97
C THR A 20 4.59 0.73 -17.74
N LEU A 21 4.79 -0.15 -16.74
CA LEU A 21 6.09 -0.73 -16.45
C LEU A 21 6.50 -1.75 -17.52
N SER A 22 5.61 -2.65 -17.94
CA SER A 22 5.96 -3.72 -18.91
C SER A 22 6.03 -3.28 -20.37
N GLY A 23 5.54 -2.08 -20.71
CA GLY A 23 5.41 -1.60 -22.09
C GLY A 23 4.36 -2.36 -22.92
N LYS A 24 3.60 -3.28 -22.32
CA LYS A 24 2.56 -4.06 -23.00
C LYS A 24 1.27 -3.26 -23.13
N LYS A 25 0.68 -3.23 -24.32
CA LYS A 25 -0.63 -2.60 -24.56
C LYS A 25 -1.73 -3.37 -23.85
N VAL A 26 -2.69 -2.66 -23.26
CA VAL A 26 -3.82 -3.26 -22.54
C VAL A 26 -5.15 -2.75 -23.11
N LYS A 27 -6.09 -3.67 -23.30
CA LYS A 27 -7.49 -3.41 -23.60
C LYS A 27 -8.35 -3.92 -22.46
N VAL A 28 -9.09 -3.06 -21.77
CA VAL A 28 -10.04 -3.46 -20.74
C VAL A 28 -11.45 -3.26 -21.28
N ARG A 29 -12.28 -4.30 -21.28
CA ARG A 29 -13.67 -4.28 -21.78
C ARG A 29 -14.66 -4.39 -20.62
N ASN A 30 -15.94 -4.13 -20.90
CA ASN A 30 -17.03 -4.31 -19.94
C ASN A 30 -16.83 -3.56 -18.61
N ILE A 31 -16.19 -2.39 -18.65
CA ILE A 31 -16.02 -1.52 -17.48
C ILE A 31 -17.39 -0.98 -17.10
N ARG A 32 -17.90 -1.41 -15.93
CA ARG A 32 -19.20 -0.99 -15.39
C ARG A 32 -20.34 -1.18 -16.39
N SER A 33 -20.28 -2.24 -17.22
CA SER A 33 -21.25 -2.43 -18.31
C SER A 33 -22.67 -2.74 -17.84
N ARG A 34 -22.86 -2.96 -16.54
CA ARG A 34 -24.17 -3.22 -15.90
C ARG A 34 -24.66 -2.04 -15.07
N ASP A 35 -23.88 -0.96 -14.97
CA ASP A 35 -24.22 0.20 -14.15
C ASP A 35 -24.97 1.22 -15.01
N ASP A 36 -25.97 1.90 -14.43
CA ASP A 36 -26.74 2.94 -15.12
C ASP A 36 -25.86 4.14 -15.55
N ASN A 37 -24.74 4.35 -14.85
CA ASN A 37 -23.78 5.42 -15.12
C ASN A 37 -22.35 4.85 -15.22
N PRO A 38 -21.98 4.24 -16.36
CA PRO A 38 -20.69 3.57 -16.52
C PRO A 38 -19.48 4.52 -16.54
N GLY A 39 -19.72 5.83 -16.73
CA GLY A 39 -18.71 6.89 -16.73
C GLY A 39 -17.86 6.93 -18.00
N LEU A 40 -17.13 5.86 -18.32
CA LEU A 40 -16.28 5.77 -19.52
C LEU A 40 -17.13 5.52 -20.78
N ARG A 41 -16.89 6.30 -21.83
CA ARG A 41 -17.56 6.10 -23.12
C ARG A 41 -17.19 4.73 -23.71
N GLY A 42 -18.21 3.92 -23.97
CA GLY A 42 -18.07 2.63 -24.63
C GLY A 42 -17.59 1.47 -23.75
N THR A 43 -17.54 1.64 -22.41
CA THR A 43 -17.16 0.61 -21.40
C THR A 43 -15.85 -0.14 -21.71
N VAL A 44 -15.04 0.42 -22.61
CA VAL A 44 -13.80 -0.17 -23.09
C VAL A 44 -12.70 0.89 -23.01
N LEU A 45 -11.61 0.54 -22.35
CA LEU A 45 -10.40 1.34 -22.26
C LEU A 45 -9.32 0.69 -23.10
N PHE A 46 -8.73 1.45 -24.02
CA PHE A 46 -7.49 1.08 -24.71
C PHE A 46 -6.37 1.92 -24.14
N TYR A 47 -5.36 1.27 -23.59
CA TYR A 47 -4.19 1.91 -23.02
C TYR A 47 -2.93 1.42 -23.71
N GLN A 48 -2.21 2.36 -24.32
CA GLN A 48 -0.89 2.14 -24.88
C GLN A 48 0.13 2.89 -24.00
N PRO A 49 0.99 2.18 -23.27
CA PRO A 49 1.93 2.80 -22.36
C PRO A 49 2.98 3.62 -23.13
N GLY A 50 3.36 4.76 -22.55
CA GLY A 50 4.46 5.61 -23.01
C GLY A 50 5.64 5.58 -22.04
N LEU A 51 6.65 6.43 -22.30
CA LEU A 51 7.82 6.55 -21.43
C LEU A 51 7.50 7.34 -20.16
N LEU A 52 8.08 6.92 -19.04
CA LEU A 52 7.95 7.59 -17.74
C LEU A 52 8.96 8.74 -17.61
N TYR A 53 8.48 9.97 -17.83
CA TYR A 53 9.36 11.15 -17.82
C TYR A 53 9.54 11.77 -16.42
N GLY A 54 8.50 11.81 -15.58
CA GLY A 54 8.50 12.53 -14.30
C GLY A 54 8.26 14.04 -14.45
N GLY A 55 8.79 14.85 -13.53
CA GLY A 55 8.60 16.30 -13.52
C GLY A 55 7.54 16.79 -12.53
N SER A 56 7.05 18.02 -12.71
CA SER A 56 6.01 18.60 -11.84
C SER A 56 4.62 18.36 -12.40
N VAL A 57 3.72 17.84 -11.58
CA VAL A 57 2.32 17.58 -11.93
C VAL A 57 1.43 18.12 -10.83
N GLU A 58 0.39 18.85 -11.21
CA GLU A 58 -0.73 19.17 -10.33
C GLU A 58 -1.95 18.37 -10.79
N HIS A 59 -2.64 17.72 -9.85
CA HIS A 59 -3.83 16.95 -10.15
C HIS A 59 -4.91 17.17 -9.11
N GLU A 60 -6.11 17.50 -9.58
CA GLU A 60 -7.32 17.54 -8.77
C GLU A 60 -7.94 16.15 -8.73
N CYS A 61 -7.85 15.49 -7.58
CA CYS A 61 -8.38 14.16 -7.34
C CYS A 61 -9.91 14.20 -7.21
N ASN A 62 -10.56 13.13 -7.67
CA ASN A 62 -12.00 12.98 -7.52
C ASN A 62 -12.37 12.76 -6.04
N VAL A 63 -13.44 13.42 -5.57
CA VAL A 63 -13.92 13.31 -4.18
C VAL A 63 -14.42 11.91 -3.78
N GLN A 64 -14.67 11.02 -4.74
CA GLN A 64 -15.10 9.64 -4.47
C GLN A 64 -13.99 8.71 -3.96
N ARG A 65 -12.72 9.14 -4.03
CA ARG A 65 -11.54 8.37 -3.61
C ARG A 65 -10.54 9.28 -2.92
N SER A 66 -9.77 8.74 -1.99
CA SER A 66 -8.72 9.52 -1.32
C SER A 66 -7.53 9.78 -2.23
N ILE A 67 -6.70 10.75 -1.86
CA ILE A 67 -5.40 11.03 -2.48
C ILE A 67 -4.51 9.79 -2.43
N GLY A 68 -4.65 8.97 -1.39
CA GLY A 68 -3.96 7.68 -1.25
C GLY A 68 -4.15 6.76 -2.45
N TYR A 69 -5.35 6.74 -3.04
CA TYR A 69 -5.64 6.00 -4.28
C TYR A 69 -4.70 6.36 -5.44
N TYR A 70 -4.41 7.65 -5.58
CA TYR A 70 -3.55 8.16 -6.65
C TYR A 70 -2.07 8.02 -6.25
N LEU A 71 -1.77 8.31 -4.99
CA LEU A 71 -0.43 8.25 -4.44
C LEU A 71 0.16 6.84 -4.48
N GLU A 72 -0.63 5.81 -4.18
CA GLU A 72 -0.21 4.39 -4.29
C GLU A 72 0.30 4.07 -5.70
N ALA A 73 -0.41 4.53 -6.75
CA ALA A 73 0.01 4.36 -8.13
C ALA A 73 1.28 5.17 -8.46
N LEU A 74 1.41 6.38 -7.93
CA LEU A 74 2.58 7.22 -8.13
C LEU A 74 3.82 6.66 -7.42
N ILE A 75 3.68 6.14 -6.20
CA ILE A 75 4.77 5.51 -5.44
C ILE A 75 5.34 4.31 -6.20
N MET A 76 4.48 3.50 -6.83
CA MET A 76 4.92 2.37 -7.66
C MET A 76 5.64 2.79 -8.96
N LEU A 77 5.36 3.99 -9.48
CA LEU A 77 5.93 4.48 -10.75
C LEU A 77 7.13 5.43 -10.57
N ALA A 78 7.14 6.21 -9.50
CA ALA A 78 8.10 7.30 -9.24
C ALA A 78 9.58 6.86 -9.28
N PRO A 79 9.97 5.67 -8.78
CA PRO A 79 11.36 5.19 -8.84
C PRO A 79 11.89 4.96 -10.25
N PHE A 80 10.98 4.78 -11.23
CA PHE A 80 11.32 4.38 -12.60
C PHE A 80 11.19 5.54 -13.59
N MET A 81 10.94 6.76 -13.11
CA MET A 81 10.84 7.96 -13.94
C MET A 81 12.23 8.54 -14.28
N LYS A 82 12.36 9.12 -15.48
CA LYS A 82 13.61 9.76 -15.93
C LYS A 82 14.04 10.94 -15.05
N TYR A 83 13.09 11.73 -14.56
CA TYR A 83 13.31 12.85 -13.64
C TYR A 83 12.48 12.68 -12.36
N PRO A 84 12.91 13.27 -11.22
CA PRO A 84 12.14 13.22 -9.97
C PRO A 84 10.71 13.73 -10.16
N LEU A 85 9.75 13.03 -9.58
CA LEU A 85 8.34 13.40 -9.60
C LEU A 85 8.05 14.40 -8.47
N LYS A 86 7.56 15.57 -8.82
CA LYS A 86 6.98 16.54 -7.90
C LYS A 86 5.47 16.63 -8.16
N ALA A 87 4.71 15.74 -7.53
CA ALA A 87 3.26 15.71 -7.66
C ALA A 87 2.58 16.51 -6.54
N VAL A 88 1.64 17.37 -6.91
CA VAL A 88 0.72 18.07 -5.99
C VAL A 88 -0.67 17.49 -6.23
N LEU A 89 -1.13 16.67 -5.30
CA LEU A 89 -2.46 16.06 -5.35
C LEU A 89 -3.41 16.86 -4.46
N LYS A 90 -4.52 17.34 -5.03
CA LYS A 90 -5.54 18.15 -4.34
C LYS A 90 -6.82 17.34 -4.27
N GLY A 91 -7.27 16.98 -3.07
CA GLY A 91 -8.44 16.11 -2.88
C GLY A 91 -8.67 15.70 -1.43
N VAL A 92 -9.52 14.68 -1.24
CA VAL A 92 -9.78 14.06 0.07
C VAL A 92 -8.54 13.27 0.48
N THR A 93 -8.00 13.49 1.68
CA THR A 93 -6.72 12.88 2.10
C THR A 93 -6.85 11.45 2.61
N ASN A 94 -8.02 11.06 3.09
CA ASN A 94 -8.25 9.76 3.72
C ASN A 94 -9.70 9.28 3.53
N ASP A 95 -9.89 7.97 3.38
CA ASP A 95 -11.19 7.30 3.39
C ASP A 95 -11.05 5.85 3.89
N PRO A 96 -12.13 5.13 4.22
CA PRO A 96 -12.06 3.75 4.75
C PRO A 96 -11.66 2.68 3.73
N THR A 97 -11.60 3.01 2.45
CA THR A 97 -11.43 2.05 1.33
C THR A 97 -10.04 2.10 0.71
N ASP A 98 -9.36 3.24 0.78
CA ASP A 98 -8.06 3.50 0.19
C ASP A 98 -6.98 3.68 1.29
N PRO A 99 -5.73 3.29 1.01
CA PRO A 99 -4.64 3.45 1.98
C PRO A 99 -4.40 4.94 2.24
N SER A 100 -4.19 5.34 3.51
CA SER A 100 -3.94 6.75 3.78
C SER A 100 -2.55 7.19 3.32
N VAL A 101 -2.36 8.51 3.18
CA VAL A 101 -1.05 9.10 2.86
C VAL A 101 -0.02 8.76 3.93
N ASP A 102 -0.43 8.67 5.20
CA ASP A 102 0.45 8.39 6.33
C ASP A 102 0.90 6.92 6.34
N LEU A 103 0.00 5.97 6.05
CA LEU A 103 0.37 4.56 5.87
C LEU A 103 1.32 4.38 4.70
N LEU A 104 1.04 5.00 3.56
CA LEU A 104 1.94 4.94 2.41
C LEU A 104 3.31 5.53 2.74
N LYS A 105 3.38 6.64 3.49
CA LYS A 105 4.65 7.23 3.92
C LYS A 105 5.38 6.34 4.94
N ALA A 106 4.67 5.75 5.89
CA ALA A 106 5.26 4.95 6.96
C ALA A 106 5.70 3.55 6.51
N THR A 107 5.06 2.98 5.49
CA THR A 107 5.36 1.62 5.00
C THR A 107 6.10 1.60 3.69
N ALA A 108 5.61 2.35 2.71
CA ALA A 108 6.19 2.32 1.38
C ALA A 108 7.54 3.02 1.37
N VAL A 109 7.77 4.07 2.17
CA VAL A 109 9.09 4.71 2.21
C VAL A 109 10.14 3.78 2.83
N PRO A 110 9.98 3.14 4.01
CA PRO A 110 10.95 2.15 4.49
C PRO A 110 11.11 0.94 3.56
N LEU A 111 10.02 0.45 2.95
CA LEU A 111 10.10 -0.61 1.93
C LEU A 111 10.90 -0.13 0.71
N MET A 112 10.71 1.10 0.26
CA MET A 112 11.48 1.67 -0.83
C MET A 112 12.94 1.94 -0.41
N LYS A 113 13.22 2.22 0.86
CA LYS A 113 14.58 2.30 1.43
C LYS A 113 15.29 0.96 1.45
N THR A 114 14.61 -0.15 1.75
CA THR A 114 15.21 -1.49 1.61
C THR A 114 15.53 -1.81 0.15
N PHE A 115 14.84 -1.17 -0.79
CA PHE A 115 15.18 -1.13 -2.22
C PHE A 115 16.02 0.11 -2.65
N GLY A 116 16.49 0.95 -1.72
CA GLY A 116 17.44 2.06 -1.92
C GLY A 116 16.89 3.49 -2.17
N ILE A 117 15.77 3.93 -1.56
CA ILE A 117 15.10 5.23 -1.86
C ILE A 117 14.59 5.97 -0.58
N ASP A 118 14.98 7.24 -0.31
CA ASP A 118 14.78 7.96 0.99
C ASP A 118 13.81 9.20 1.04
N GLY A 119 13.20 9.54 2.21
CA GLY A 119 12.46 10.82 2.52
C GLY A 119 11.97 11.04 4.00
N GLU A 120 11.78 12.31 4.49
CA GLU A 120 11.61 12.72 5.94
C GLU A 120 10.55 13.85 6.30
N GLY A 121 10.09 13.89 7.59
CA GLY A 121 9.68 15.04 8.50
C GLY A 121 8.18 15.52 8.57
N LEU A 122 7.57 16.17 9.61
CA LEU A 122 7.68 16.42 11.10
C LEU A 122 6.38 17.19 11.60
N GLU A 123 6.11 17.34 12.93
CA GLU A 123 4.79 17.16 13.61
C GLU A 123 4.48 18.09 14.91
N ILE A 124 3.21 18.54 15.25
CA ILE A 124 2.67 19.13 16.59
C ILE A 124 1.34 18.50 17.27
N LYS A 125 0.80 19.08 18.39
CA LYS A 125 0.18 18.63 19.68
C LYS A 125 -1.27 18.07 19.93
N MET A 126 -2.19 17.80 19.00
CA MET A 126 -3.43 17.01 19.35
C MET A 126 -3.08 15.54 19.60
N ALA A 127 -2.03 15.10 18.95
CA ALA A 127 -1.60 13.73 18.97
C ALA A 127 -1.06 13.28 20.34
N ASN A 128 -0.79 14.16 21.32
CA ASN A 128 -0.39 13.72 22.67
C ASN A 128 -1.42 12.79 23.34
N ARG A 129 -2.74 13.04 23.18
CA ARG A 129 -3.78 12.15 23.75
C ARG A 129 -3.80 10.78 23.08
N ILE A 130 -3.58 10.78 21.76
CA ILE A 130 -3.45 9.57 20.94
C ILE A 130 -2.19 8.80 21.34
N VAL A 131 -1.07 9.49 21.51
CA VAL A 131 0.22 8.95 21.98
C VAL A 131 0.07 8.30 23.34
N ASP A 132 -0.52 8.99 24.32
CA ASP A 132 -0.68 8.48 25.69
C ASP A 132 -1.55 7.22 25.69
N SER A 133 -2.65 7.22 24.93
CA SER A 133 -3.55 6.07 24.84
C SER A 133 -2.91 4.88 24.12
N ALA A 134 -2.16 5.08 23.04
CA ALA A 134 -1.38 4.03 22.37
C ALA A 134 -0.28 3.48 23.30
N ARG A 135 0.49 4.35 23.96
CA ARG A 135 1.52 3.98 24.95
C ARG A 135 0.93 3.19 26.12
N SER A 136 -0.29 3.49 26.57
CA SER A 136 -0.95 2.74 27.64
C SER A 136 -1.12 1.24 27.34
N ILE A 137 -1.18 0.87 26.05
CA ILE A 137 -1.23 -0.51 25.58
C ILE A 137 0.18 -1.04 25.31
N LEU A 138 0.97 -0.30 24.52
CA LEU A 138 2.26 -0.77 24.00
C LEU A 138 3.35 -0.87 25.08
N ASN A 139 3.35 0.01 26.09
CA ASN A 139 4.33 0.00 27.19
C ASN A 139 4.28 -1.29 28.02
N LYS A 140 3.21 -2.09 27.91
CA LYS A 140 3.12 -3.40 28.56
C LYS A 140 4.03 -4.45 27.91
N PHE A 141 4.51 -4.20 26.69
CA PHE A 141 5.30 -5.13 25.90
C PHE A 141 6.75 -4.67 25.76
N ILE A 142 6.97 -3.42 25.38
CA ILE A 142 8.31 -2.84 25.19
C ILE A 142 8.35 -1.39 25.68
N PRO A 143 9.49 -0.91 26.23
CA PRO A 143 9.63 0.49 26.64
C PRO A 143 10.06 1.43 25.50
N ASP A 144 10.64 0.87 24.43
CA ASP A 144 11.27 1.62 23.35
C ASP A 144 10.24 2.03 22.27
N ILE A 145 9.43 3.04 22.59
CA ILE A 145 8.31 3.48 21.74
C ILE A 145 8.41 4.99 21.46
N TYR A 146 8.71 5.31 20.21
CA TYR A 146 8.75 6.67 19.69
C TYR A 146 7.50 6.92 18.83
N ILE A 147 6.64 7.83 19.29
CA ILE A 147 5.48 8.28 18.52
C ILE A 147 5.65 9.77 18.34
N TYR A 148 5.74 10.18 17.08
CA TYR A 148 5.76 11.58 16.69
C TYR A 148 4.30 12.07 16.59
N THR A 149 4.05 13.39 16.57
CA THR A 149 2.69 13.95 16.66
C THR A 149 2.38 15.05 15.62
N ASP A 150 1.61 14.93 14.52
CA ASP A 150 1.50 15.95 13.44
C ASP A 150 0.34 16.86 13.71
N HIS A 151 0.54 18.14 13.49
CA HIS A 151 -0.55 19.07 13.59
C HIS A 151 -0.43 20.14 12.52
N MET A 152 -1.37 20.06 11.58
CA MET A 152 -1.55 21.02 10.52
C MET A 152 -2.59 22.08 10.94
N LYS A 153 -2.37 23.36 10.58
CA LYS A 153 -3.33 24.48 10.75
C LYS A 153 -3.49 25.29 9.48
N GLY A 154 -4.65 25.96 9.35
CA GLY A 154 -4.89 26.96 8.31
C GLY A 154 -5.03 26.35 6.93
N VAL A 155 -4.40 26.96 5.92
CA VAL A 155 -4.48 26.47 4.52
C VAL A 155 -3.86 25.08 4.40
N SER A 156 -2.84 24.77 5.21
CA SER A 156 -2.11 23.51 5.19
C SER A 156 -2.87 22.34 5.83
N SER A 157 -3.92 22.58 6.63
CA SER A 157 -4.73 21.51 7.25
C SER A 157 -5.85 20.99 6.36
N GLY A 158 -6.00 21.51 5.15
CA GLY A 158 -7.14 21.19 4.30
C GLY A 158 -8.46 21.74 4.85
N LYS A 159 -9.57 21.28 4.27
CA LYS A 159 -10.93 21.80 4.54
C LYS A 159 -11.70 21.00 5.59
N SER A 160 -11.22 19.81 5.95
CA SER A 160 -11.92 18.88 6.84
C SER A 160 -11.06 18.60 8.07
N PRO A 161 -11.59 18.80 9.29
CA PRO A 161 -10.87 18.41 10.49
C PRO A 161 -10.85 16.89 10.62
N GLY A 162 -9.70 16.35 11.04
CA GLY A 162 -9.51 14.93 11.30
C GLY A 162 -8.19 14.68 12.00
N PHE A 163 -8.03 13.49 12.58
CA PHE A 163 -6.80 13.02 13.20
C PHE A 163 -6.63 11.53 12.90
N GLY A 164 -5.39 11.05 12.91
CA GLY A 164 -5.09 9.65 12.70
C GLY A 164 -3.85 9.23 13.48
N LEU A 165 -3.61 7.93 13.49
CA LEU A 165 -2.42 7.33 14.05
C LEU A 165 -1.93 6.25 13.10
N THR A 166 -0.64 6.28 12.80
CA THR A 166 0.07 5.20 12.14
C THR A 166 1.15 4.72 13.08
N LEU A 167 1.16 3.43 13.37
CA LEU A 167 2.18 2.80 14.19
C LEU A 167 2.95 1.80 13.33
N VAL A 168 4.26 1.74 13.53
CA VAL A 168 5.15 0.81 12.87
C VAL A 168 5.98 0.10 13.93
N ALA A 169 5.97 -1.23 13.91
CA ALA A 169 6.86 -2.08 14.68
C ALA A 169 8.01 -2.55 13.79
N GLU A 170 9.24 -2.30 14.24
CA GLU A 170 10.46 -2.78 13.60
C GLU A 170 10.99 -4.00 14.36
N THR A 171 11.29 -5.07 13.63
CA THR A 171 11.98 -6.24 14.19
C THR A 171 13.49 -6.05 14.09
N VAL A 172 14.24 -6.76 14.93
CA VAL A 172 15.72 -6.79 14.91
C VAL A 172 16.33 -7.19 13.56
N ASN A 173 15.54 -7.84 12.70
CA ASN A 173 15.97 -8.28 11.37
C ASN A 173 15.59 -7.28 10.27
N GLY A 174 15.11 -6.07 10.62
CA GLY A 174 14.74 -5.03 9.66
C GLY A 174 13.38 -5.28 8.97
N THR A 175 12.50 -6.06 9.60
CA THR A 175 11.12 -6.20 9.14
C THR A 175 10.25 -5.12 9.77
N PHE A 176 9.38 -4.51 8.98
CA PHE A 176 8.43 -3.50 9.44
C PHE A 176 7.00 -4.05 9.35
N LEU A 177 6.25 -3.95 10.45
CA LEU A 177 4.83 -4.24 10.50
C LEU A 177 4.10 -2.97 10.87
N SER A 178 3.01 -2.66 10.17
CA SER A 178 2.32 -1.40 10.37
C SER A 178 0.83 -1.59 10.65
N ALA A 179 0.25 -0.59 11.33
CA ALA A 179 -1.18 -0.43 11.43
C ALA A 179 -1.52 1.05 11.39
N GLU A 180 -2.66 1.37 10.79
CA GLU A 180 -3.18 2.73 10.74
C GLU A 180 -4.64 2.80 11.16
N MET A 181 -5.05 3.95 11.67
CA MET A 181 -6.45 4.28 11.91
C MET A 181 -6.63 5.79 11.84
N ALA A 182 -7.76 6.23 11.26
CA ALA A 182 -8.12 7.64 11.21
C ALA A 182 -9.53 7.88 11.75
N SER A 183 -9.76 9.11 12.22
CA SER A 183 -11.05 9.58 12.70
C SER A 183 -12.06 9.62 11.58
N THR A 184 -13.32 9.34 11.90
CA THR A 184 -14.45 9.53 11.00
C THR A 184 -14.58 11.01 10.60
N PRO A 185 -14.80 11.33 9.30
CA PRO A 185 -15.03 12.70 8.87
C PRO A 185 -16.26 13.32 9.54
N GLN A 186 -16.22 14.63 9.84
CA GLN A 186 -17.36 15.34 10.42
C GLN A 186 -18.63 15.17 9.56
N GLY A 187 -19.71 14.69 10.19
CA GLY A 187 -21.00 14.47 9.55
C GLY A 187 -21.19 13.09 8.94
N GLN A 188 -20.21 12.19 9.02
CA GLN A 188 -20.33 10.79 8.64
C GLN A 188 -20.02 9.86 9.81
N GLY A 189 -21.03 9.09 10.23
CA GLY A 189 -20.90 8.10 11.29
C GLY A 189 -20.70 8.71 12.69
N ASP A 190 -20.39 7.83 13.65
CA ASP A 190 -20.17 8.23 15.03
C ASP A 190 -18.78 8.85 15.21
N PRO A 191 -18.65 9.93 16.01
CA PRO A 191 -17.37 10.56 16.28
C PRO A 191 -16.48 9.62 17.11
N VAL A 192 -15.30 9.31 16.57
CA VAL A 192 -14.29 8.50 17.27
C VAL A 192 -13.55 9.37 18.27
N LEU A 193 -13.36 8.89 19.51
CA LEU A 193 -12.53 9.58 20.50
C LEU A 193 -11.03 9.34 20.24
N PRO A 194 -10.16 10.37 20.42
CA PRO A 194 -8.71 10.21 20.26
C PRO A 194 -8.11 9.06 21.08
N GLU A 195 -8.60 8.86 22.31
CA GLU A 195 -8.15 7.78 23.19
C GLU A 195 -8.56 6.39 22.70
N GLU A 196 -9.73 6.28 22.08
CA GLU A 196 -10.18 5.03 21.48
C GLU A 196 -9.41 4.72 20.21
N LEU A 197 -9.17 5.72 19.37
CA LEU A 197 -8.36 5.59 18.16
C LEU A 197 -6.96 5.09 18.50
N GLY A 198 -6.28 5.69 19.48
CA GLY A 198 -4.93 5.27 19.88
C GLY A 198 -4.90 3.84 20.44
N LYS A 199 -5.88 3.46 21.28
CA LYS A 199 -6.01 2.08 21.79
C LYS A 199 -6.28 1.07 20.68
N ASN A 200 -7.18 1.39 19.76
CA ASN A 200 -7.58 0.47 18.70
C ASN A 200 -6.47 0.31 17.66
N CYS A 201 -5.80 1.39 17.26
CA CYS A 201 -4.64 1.32 16.38
C CYS A 201 -3.50 0.50 17.01
N ALA A 202 -3.23 0.66 18.32
CA ALA A 202 -2.26 -0.19 19.02
C ALA A 202 -2.65 -1.69 19.00
N LYS A 203 -3.95 -2.01 19.15
CA LYS A 203 -4.43 -3.40 19.04
C LYS A 203 -4.28 -3.95 17.63
N LEU A 204 -4.55 -3.15 16.59
CA LEU A 204 -4.34 -3.56 15.20
C LEU A 204 -2.86 -3.86 14.93
N LEU A 205 -1.94 -3.04 15.44
CA LEU A 205 -0.50 -3.33 15.31
C LEU A 205 -0.14 -4.64 16.01
N LEU A 206 -0.65 -4.88 17.22
CA LEU A 206 -0.44 -6.13 17.93
C LEU A 206 -1.06 -7.33 17.19
N GLU A 207 -2.16 -7.14 16.47
CA GLU A 207 -2.75 -8.17 15.61
C GLU A 207 -1.81 -8.52 14.44
N GLU A 208 -1.21 -7.53 13.79
CA GLU A 208 -0.20 -7.77 12.73
C GLU A 208 1.04 -8.49 13.27
N VAL A 209 1.51 -8.09 14.46
CA VAL A 209 2.60 -8.81 15.16
C VAL A 209 2.18 -10.25 15.48
N TYR A 210 0.94 -10.47 15.94
CA TYR A 210 0.41 -11.79 16.25
C TYR A 210 0.30 -12.69 15.01
N ARG A 211 -0.08 -12.13 13.85
CA ARG A 211 -0.11 -12.86 12.57
C ARG A 211 1.27 -13.35 12.15
N GLY A 212 2.34 -12.68 12.58
CA GLY A 212 3.71 -13.22 12.59
C GLY A 212 4.37 -13.38 11.21
N GLY A 213 3.87 -12.69 10.19
CA GLY A 213 4.49 -12.65 8.86
C GLY A 213 5.66 -11.66 8.78
N CYS A 214 6.48 -11.79 7.73
CA CYS A 214 7.53 -10.83 7.41
C CYS A 214 7.01 -9.54 6.76
N VAL A 215 5.72 -9.49 6.42
CA VAL A 215 5.06 -8.34 5.78
C VAL A 215 3.66 -8.24 6.37
N ASP A 216 3.24 -7.03 6.71
CA ASP A 216 1.88 -6.77 7.17
C ASP A 216 0.83 -7.10 6.09
N SER A 217 -0.42 -7.25 6.52
CA SER A 217 -1.52 -7.62 5.61
C SER A 217 -1.78 -6.64 4.48
N THR A 218 -1.43 -5.35 4.65
CA THR A 218 -1.63 -4.29 3.66
C THR A 218 -0.58 -4.36 2.54
N ASN A 219 0.65 -4.76 2.85
CA ASN A 219 1.78 -4.75 1.93
C ASN A 219 2.06 -6.11 1.27
N GLN A 220 1.29 -7.15 1.58
CA GLN A 220 1.47 -8.49 0.99
C GLN A 220 1.48 -8.47 -0.54
N SER A 221 0.55 -7.76 -1.17
CA SER A 221 0.47 -7.67 -2.64
C SER A 221 1.72 -7.06 -3.25
N SER A 222 2.22 -5.96 -2.67
CA SER A 222 3.43 -5.28 -3.10
C SER A 222 4.66 -6.19 -3.00
N ALA A 223 4.81 -6.89 -1.88
CA ALA A 223 5.91 -7.82 -1.68
C ALA A 223 5.88 -8.98 -2.71
N LEU A 224 4.70 -9.55 -2.95
CA LEU A 224 4.53 -10.61 -3.95
C LEU A 224 4.79 -10.11 -5.38
N LEU A 225 4.42 -8.87 -5.68
CA LEU A 225 4.75 -8.25 -6.96
C LEU A 225 6.27 -8.13 -7.14
N TYR A 226 6.99 -7.66 -6.12
CA TYR A 226 8.45 -7.53 -6.19
C TYR A 226 9.15 -8.88 -6.35
N MET A 227 8.68 -9.93 -5.66
CA MET A 227 9.17 -11.30 -5.88
C MET A 227 8.94 -11.75 -7.34
N THR A 228 7.76 -11.45 -7.88
CA THR A 228 7.40 -11.79 -9.27
C THR A 228 8.29 -11.07 -10.28
N LEU A 229 8.65 -9.81 -10.02
CA LEU A 229 9.51 -9.00 -10.89
C LEU A 229 11.01 -9.20 -10.65
N GLY A 230 11.40 -10.07 -9.71
CA GLY A 230 12.79 -10.38 -9.41
C GLY A 230 13.54 -11.05 -10.57
N GLN A 231 14.82 -11.32 -10.35
CA GLN A 231 15.64 -12.15 -11.24
C GLN A 231 15.04 -13.57 -11.37
N GLN A 232 15.49 -14.36 -12.34
CA GLN A 232 15.01 -15.73 -12.57
C GLN A 232 15.54 -16.72 -11.54
N ASP A 233 15.39 -16.38 -10.26
CA ASP A 233 15.81 -17.14 -9.10
C ASP A 233 14.64 -17.38 -8.16
N VAL A 234 14.79 -18.38 -7.29
CA VAL A 234 13.78 -18.74 -6.30
C VAL A 234 13.75 -17.70 -5.20
N SER A 235 12.62 -17.04 -5.04
CA SER A 235 12.33 -16.14 -3.92
C SER A 235 11.38 -16.81 -2.94
N LYS A 236 11.64 -16.66 -1.64
CA LYS A 236 10.80 -17.17 -0.55
C LYS A 236 10.41 -16.02 0.37
N LEU A 237 9.14 -15.98 0.79
CA LEU A 237 8.63 -14.98 1.70
C LEU A 237 7.64 -15.61 2.68
N LEU A 238 7.82 -15.37 3.96
CA LEU A 238 6.90 -15.81 4.99
C LEU A 238 5.86 -14.72 5.25
N LEU A 239 4.59 -15.05 5.14
CA LEU A 239 3.46 -14.15 5.40
C LEU A 239 2.59 -14.69 6.54
N GLY A 240 1.79 -13.81 7.13
CA GLY A 240 0.63 -14.22 7.92
C GLY A 240 -0.50 -14.72 7.02
N PRO A 241 -1.73 -14.85 7.53
CA PRO A 241 -2.88 -15.23 6.74
C PRO A 241 -3.07 -14.29 5.53
N LEU A 242 -3.38 -14.86 4.37
CA LEU A 242 -3.57 -14.08 3.15
C LEU A 242 -4.89 -13.31 3.21
N SER A 243 -4.83 -12.00 2.94
CA SER A 243 -6.05 -11.21 2.82
C SER A 243 -6.84 -11.60 1.55
N PRO A 244 -8.17 -11.40 1.51
CA PRO A 244 -8.95 -11.61 0.29
C PRO A 244 -8.43 -10.80 -0.91
N TYR A 245 -7.91 -9.59 -0.63
CA TYR A 245 -7.27 -8.74 -1.63
C TYR A 245 -6.02 -9.40 -2.22
N THR A 246 -5.14 -9.95 -1.37
CA THR A 246 -3.92 -10.65 -1.78
C THR A 246 -4.22 -11.90 -2.61
N ILE A 247 -5.24 -12.67 -2.24
CA ILE A 247 -5.65 -13.88 -2.97
C ILE A 247 -6.07 -13.53 -4.41
N GLU A 248 -6.84 -12.45 -4.57
CA GLU A 248 -7.24 -11.98 -5.89
C GLU A 248 -6.06 -11.39 -6.67
N PHE A 249 -5.11 -10.74 -5.99
CA PHE A 249 -3.88 -10.26 -6.61
C PHE A 249 -3.00 -11.39 -7.16
N LEU A 250 -2.89 -12.52 -6.46
CA LEU A 250 -2.17 -13.71 -6.93
C LEU A 250 -2.78 -14.27 -8.23
N ARG A 251 -4.11 -14.24 -8.39
CA ARG A 251 -4.78 -14.63 -9.64
C ARG A 251 -4.35 -13.72 -10.79
N HIS A 252 -4.26 -12.41 -10.54
CA HIS A 252 -3.73 -11.48 -11.54
C HIS A 252 -2.27 -11.74 -11.87
N ILE A 253 -1.40 -12.03 -10.89
CA ILE A 253 0.00 -12.35 -11.18
C ILE A 253 0.10 -13.54 -12.15
N ARG A 254 -0.66 -14.61 -11.91
CA ARG A 254 -0.73 -15.74 -12.83
C ARG A 254 -1.14 -15.29 -14.23
N ASP A 255 -2.21 -14.51 -14.36
CA ASP A 255 -2.74 -14.15 -15.67
C ASP A 255 -1.79 -13.21 -16.45
N PHE A 256 -1.10 -12.29 -15.78
CA PHE A 256 -0.21 -11.29 -16.41
C PHE A 256 1.23 -11.78 -16.63
N PHE A 257 1.79 -12.48 -15.64
CA PHE A 257 3.19 -12.91 -15.62
C PHE A 257 3.37 -14.41 -15.85
N GLN A 258 2.29 -15.18 -15.83
CA GLN A 258 2.32 -16.65 -15.95
C GLN A 258 3.18 -17.31 -14.85
N ILE A 259 3.33 -16.62 -13.71
CA ILE A 259 4.04 -17.11 -12.53
C ILE A 259 3.01 -17.62 -11.52
N MET A 260 3.30 -18.79 -10.96
CA MET A 260 2.52 -19.42 -9.91
C MET A 260 3.33 -19.46 -8.62
N PHE A 261 2.71 -19.05 -7.52
CA PHE A 261 3.30 -19.20 -6.20
C PHE A 261 3.00 -20.59 -5.65
N LYS A 262 4.03 -21.26 -5.14
CA LYS A 262 3.87 -22.39 -4.23
C LYS A 262 3.53 -21.82 -2.85
N ILE A 263 2.45 -22.33 -2.26
CA ILE A 263 1.90 -21.87 -0.99
C ILE A 263 1.99 -23.04 -0.01
N GLU A 264 2.78 -22.88 1.05
CA GLU A 264 2.98 -23.91 2.07
C GLU A 264 2.58 -23.35 3.43
N GLN A 265 1.65 -24.01 4.12
CA GLN A 265 1.34 -23.66 5.50
C GLN A 265 2.50 -24.08 6.39
N GLN A 266 3.05 -23.12 7.14
CA GLN A 266 4.11 -23.41 8.09
C GLN A 266 3.46 -23.69 9.44
N LYS A 267 3.57 -24.95 9.91
CA LYS A 267 3.20 -25.29 11.27
C LYS A 267 4.27 -24.70 12.20
N GLY A 268 3.83 -23.97 13.22
CA GLY A 268 4.76 -23.42 14.22
C GLY A 268 5.52 -24.56 14.91
N ASP A 269 6.82 -24.37 15.14
CA ASP A 269 7.60 -25.27 15.98
C ASP A 269 7.07 -25.23 17.43
N GLU A 270 7.26 -26.31 18.18
CA GLU A 270 6.84 -26.38 19.60
C GLU A 270 7.49 -25.29 20.48
N ASP A 271 8.62 -24.75 20.03
CA ASP A 271 9.37 -23.65 20.68
C ASP A 271 8.93 -22.23 20.22
N GLU A 272 8.09 -22.11 19.19
CA GLU A 272 7.56 -20.80 18.77
C GLU A 272 6.48 -20.31 19.75
N ARG A 273 6.65 -19.08 20.25
CA ARG A 273 5.62 -18.40 21.05
C ARG A 273 4.29 -18.33 20.26
N LYS A 274 3.16 -18.40 20.97
CA LYS A 274 1.80 -18.29 20.40
C LYS A 274 1.72 -17.21 19.29
N GLY A 275 1.24 -17.59 18.12
CA GLY A 275 1.02 -16.72 16.96
C GLY A 275 -0.03 -17.28 16.00
N GLY A 276 -0.39 -16.52 14.98
CA GLY A 276 -1.34 -16.93 13.94
C GLY A 276 -0.74 -17.91 12.93
N ASP A 277 -1.60 -18.45 12.06
CA ASP A 277 -1.18 -19.34 10.97
C ASP A 277 -0.32 -18.59 9.95
N LYS A 278 0.87 -19.13 9.67
CA LYS A 278 1.83 -18.55 8.73
C LYS A 278 1.84 -19.32 7.42
N VAL A 279 2.15 -18.61 6.34
CA VAL A 279 2.16 -19.15 4.98
C VAL A 279 3.46 -18.78 4.29
N LEU A 280 4.24 -19.79 3.92
CA LEU A 280 5.45 -19.64 3.13
C LEU A 280 5.08 -19.58 1.65
N MET A 281 5.38 -18.43 1.03
CA MET A 281 5.19 -18.16 -0.38
C MET A 281 6.50 -18.35 -1.12
N THR A 282 6.51 -19.14 -2.19
CA THR A 282 7.69 -19.35 -3.03
C THR A 282 7.35 -19.15 -4.51
N CYS A 283 8.18 -18.40 -5.24
CA CYS A 283 8.07 -18.29 -6.70
C CYS A 283 9.45 -18.16 -7.35
N VAL A 284 9.51 -18.34 -8.66
CA VAL A 284 10.68 -17.96 -9.48
C VAL A 284 10.34 -16.65 -10.18
N GLY A 285 11.21 -15.65 -10.07
CA GLY A 285 10.98 -14.33 -10.65
C GLY A 285 10.98 -14.33 -12.19
N ALA A 286 10.35 -13.33 -12.79
CA ALA A 286 10.20 -13.20 -14.23
C ALA A 286 11.49 -12.78 -14.96
N GLY A 287 12.52 -12.34 -14.24
CA GLY A 287 13.69 -11.68 -14.83
C GLY A 287 13.37 -10.30 -15.38
N TYR A 288 12.47 -9.57 -14.74
CA TYR A 288 12.01 -8.29 -15.27
C TYR A 288 13.12 -7.23 -15.21
N THR A 289 13.39 -6.59 -16.34
CA THR A 289 14.38 -5.51 -16.45
C THR A 289 13.69 -4.20 -16.78
N ASN A 290 14.03 -3.13 -16.06
CA ASN A 290 13.47 -1.81 -16.32
C ASN A 290 14.03 -1.24 -17.63
N ILE A 291 13.21 -1.28 -18.69
CA ILE A 291 13.53 -0.77 -20.03
C ILE A 291 13.67 0.76 -20.13
N ASN A 292 13.23 1.50 -19.10
CA ASN A 292 13.29 2.97 -19.10
C ASN A 292 14.58 3.53 -18.47
N LYS A 293 15.38 2.69 -17.81
CA LYS A 293 16.65 3.10 -17.19
C LYS A 293 17.78 2.94 -18.20
N THR A 294 18.45 4.05 -18.53
CA THR A 294 19.64 4.01 -19.40
C THR A 294 20.80 3.40 -18.61
N ILE A 295 21.36 2.32 -19.12
CA ILE A 295 22.59 1.72 -18.60
C ILE A 295 23.72 2.67 -19.01
N ARG A 296 24.37 3.31 -18.03
CA ARG A 296 25.60 4.07 -18.22
C ARG A 296 26.79 3.17 -17.92
#